data_AF-A0A432FIP6-F1
#
_entry.id   AF-A0A432FIP6-F1
#
_cell.length_a   1.000
_cell.length_b   1.000
_cell.length_c   1.000
_cell.angle_alpha   90.00
_cell.angle_beta   90.00
_cell.angle_gamma   90.00
#
_symmetry.space_group_name_H-M   'P 1'
#
loop_
_entity.id
_entity.type
_entity.pdbx_description
1 polymer ?
#
loop_
_entity_poly.entity_id
_entity_poly.type
_entity_poly.pdbx_seq_one_letter_code
_entity_poly.pdbx_strand_id
1 'polypeptide(L)'
;MGESIENIRLLLEKITIQCDANWIAFSGGLDSSILAQIKKDQGLNAITIIAKDFLGTDLPYSQIVAKHIDIPLELKYVNIDEMLSAIESTIKILKNFNDIEIRNSIVSYLYLKTLKEKNVTKVITGDGADEIFAGYNFLVKKDHTELKSELKRIKEIMHFTSQKIANELNISIQMPFVDENIIRSVETLPVNLLINQKDGIKFGKWILRKAFENDLPSSVIWREKTPMQDGSGTVSLTKLFDTIITDDIFEEKTKKIKSGDNVTIRTKESLHYYELYKENFRIPDCQDRKNLCSDCNAEIVSNSKFCRMCGKFPI
;
A
#
# COMPACT_ATOMS: atom_id res chain seq x y z
N MET A 1 -4.40 -28.62 -9.65
CA MET A 1 -4.74 -27.18 -9.55
C MET A 1 -5.90 -26.95 -8.59
N GLY A 2 -7.02 -27.66 -8.72
CA GLY A 2 -8.18 -27.50 -7.82
C GLY A 2 -7.85 -27.63 -6.33
N GLU A 3 -7.08 -28.64 -5.95
CA GLU A 3 -6.69 -28.86 -4.54
C GLU A 3 -5.90 -27.69 -3.94
N SER A 4 -4.91 -27.14 -4.66
CA SER A 4 -4.15 -25.98 -4.18
C SER A 4 -5.02 -24.72 -4.01
N ILE A 5 -5.96 -24.51 -4.95
CA ILE A 5 -6.90 -23.38 -4.91
C ILE A 5 -7.80 -23.51 -3.67
N GLU A 6 -8.36 -24.70 -3.45
CA GLU A 6 -9.22 -25.00 -2.30
C GLU A 6 -8.46 -24.86 -0.98
N ASN A 7 -7.24 -25.38 -0.91
CA ASN A 7 -6.40 -25.28 0.29
C ASN A 7 -6.10 -23.82 0.67
N ILE A 8 -5.76 -22.97 -0.31
CA ILE A 8 -5.53 -21.54 -0.06
C ILE A 8 -6.81 -20.84 0.37
N ARG A 9 -7.95 -21.19 -0.25
CA ARG A 9 -9.26 -20.66 0.12
C ARG A 9 -9.57 -20.96 1.59
N LEU A 10 -9.58 -22.25 1.96
CA LEU A 10 -9.92 -22.71 3.31
C LEU A 10 -8.97 -22.13 4.36
N LEU A 11 -7.68 -22.03 4.04
CA LEU A 11 -6.69 -21.45 4.93
C LEU A 11 -6.96 -19.96 5.18
N LEU A 12 -7.20 -19.19 4.11
CA LEU A 12 -7.51 -17.77 4.22
C LEU A 12 -8.84 -17.51 4.92
N GLU A 13 -9.86 -18.34 4.64
CA GLU A 13 -11.15 -18.31 5.33
C GLU A 13 -10.96 -18.50 6.84
N LYS A 14 -10.26 -19.56 7.24
CA LYS A 14 -9.97 -19.86 8.65
C LYS A 14 -9.28 -18.70 9.36
N ILE A 15 -8.21 -18.15 8.78
CA ILE A 15 -7.41 -17.07 9.39
C ILE A 15 -8.23 -15.78 9.50
N THR A 16 -8.97 -15.43 8.45
CA THR A 16 -9.77 -14.19 8.42
C THR A 16 -10.97 -14.27 9.36
N ILE A 17 -11.58 -15.44 9.53
CA ILE A 17 -12.65 -15.67 10.51
C ILE A 17 -12.14 -15.51 11.95
N GLN A 18 -10.89 -15.90 12.22
CA GLN A 18 -10.26 -15.77 13.54
C GLN A 18 -9.87 -14.33 13.91
N CYS A 19 -9.83 -13.42 12.94
CA CYS A 19 -9.60 -12.00 13.18
C CYS A 19 -10.75 -11.43 14.02
N ASP A 20 -10.48 -10.72 15.11
CA ASP A 20 -11.51 -10.16 16.00
C ASP A 20 -11.80 -8.68 15.74
N ALA A 21 -11.22 -8.09 14.70
CA ALA A 21 -11.60 -6.77 14.22
C ALA A 21 -12.98 -6.81 13.52
N ASN A 22 -13.79 -5.78 13.77
CA ASN A 22 -15.08 -5.55 13.14
C ASN A 22 -15.06 -4.40 12.11
N TRP A 23 -13.86 -3.91 11.76
CA TRP A 23 -13.63 -2.93 10.71
C TRP A 23 -12.61 -3.44 9.70
N ILE A 24 -12.80 -3.11 8.42
CA ILE A 24 -11.85 -3.37 7.35
C ILE A 24 -11.53 -2.08 6.56
N ALA A 25 -10.25 -1.85 6.30
CA ALA A 25 -9.82 -0.85 5.33
C ALA A 25 -10.14 -1.35 3.91
N PHE A 26 -11.03 -0.65 3.21
CA PHE A 26 -11.77 -1.24 2.10
C PHE A 26 -11.72 -0.37 0.85
N SER A 27 -10.99 -0.83 -0.17
CA SER A 27 -10.87 -0.14 -1.47
C SER A 27 -11.81 -0.68 -2.54
N GLY A 28 -12.47 -1.81 -2.29
CA GLY A 28 -13.11 -2.59 -3.36
C GLY A 28 -12.13 -3.21 -4.36
N GLY A 29 -10.83 -3.18 -4.06
CA GLY A 29 -9.82 -3.99 -4.75
C GLY A 29 -9.96 -5.47 -4.42
N LEU A 30 -9.30 -6.33 -5.19
CA LEU A 30 -9.39 -7.79 -5.03
C LEU A 30 -9.17 -8.25 -3.59
N ASP A 31 -8.13 -7.72 -2.94
CA ASP A 31 -7.65 -8.22 -1.64
C ASP A 31 -8.62 -7.91 -0.51
N SER A 32 -8.99 -6.64 -0.36
CA SER A 32 -9.95 -6.21 0.67
C SER A 32 -11.36 -6.77 0.39
N SER A 33 -11.72 -6.99 -0.87
CA SER A 33 -13.00 -7.62 -1.25
C SER A 33 -13.06 -9.09 -0.84
N ILE A 34 -11.97 -9.84 -1.03
CA ILE A 34 -11.89 -11.25 -0.59
C ILE A 34 -12.02 -11.33 0.92
N LEU A 35 -11.25 -10.53 1.67
CA LEU A 35 -11.32 -10.54 3.14
C LEU A 35 -12.70 -10.12 3.66
N ALA A 36 -13.32 -9.12 3.03
CA ALA A 36 -14.66 -8.69 3.37
C ALA A 36 -15.72 -9.77 3.08
N GLN A 37 -15.66 -10.43 1.92
CA GLN A 37 -16.56 -11.53 1.57
C GLN A 37 -16.51 -12.67 2.60
N ILE A 38 -15.31 -13.04 3.04
CA ILE A 38 -15.12 -14.10 4.05
C ILE A 38 -15.77 -13.73 5.38
N LYS A 39 -15.75 -12.45 5.76
CA LYS A 39 -16.15 -11.97 7.09
C LYS A 39 -17.50 -11.25 7.13
N LYS A 40 -18.22 -11.15 6.00
CA LYS A 40 -19.45 -10.37 5.85
C LYS A 40 -20.52 -10.67 6.92
N ASP A 41 -20.67 -11.93 7.31
CA ASP A 41 -21.69 -12.39 8.25
C ASP A 41 -21.31 -12.18 9.73
N GLN A 42 -20.21 -11.48 10.03
CA GLN A 42 -19.69 -11.26 11.38
C GLN A 42 -19.78 -9.79 11.83
N GLY A 43 -20.74 -9.03 11.29
CA GLY A 43 -20.96 -7.63 11.66
C GLY A 43 -19.81 -6.72 11.24
N LEU A 44 -19.22 -6.99 10.06
CA LEU A 44 -18.10 -6.25 9.52
C LEU A 44 -18.54 -4.88 9.00
N ASN A 45 -17.81 -3.82 9.37
CA ASN A 45 -17.96 -2.48 8.80
C ASN A 45 -16.78 -2.19 7.88
N ALA A 46 -17.02 -1.53 6.76
CA ALA A 46 -15.98 -1.12 5.81
C ALA A 46 -15.78 0.40 5.84
N ILE A 47 -14.53 0.84 5.68
CA ILE A 47 -14.18 2.26 5.48
C ILE A 47 -13.34 2.45 4.21
N THR A 48 -13.72 3.44 3.39
CA THR A 48 -12.97 3.86 2.20
C THR A 48 -12.63 5.35 2.28
N ILE A 49 -11.38 5.71 1.96
CA ILE A 49 -10.94 7.11 1.85
C ILE A 49 -11.05 7.57 0.40
N ILE A 50 -11.73 8.69 0.17
CA ILE A 50 -11.90 9.32 -1.14
C ILE A 50 -11.36 10.75 -1.11
N ALA A 51 -10.36 11.06 -1.92
CA ALA A 51 -9.92 12.44 -2.10
C ALA A 51 -11.02 13.23 -2.84
N LYS A 52 -11.66 14.18 -2.14
CA LYS A 52 -12.89 14.85 -2.60
C LYS A 52 -12.72 15.58 -3.94
N ASP A 53 -11.58 16.22 -4.11
CA ASP A 53 -11.29 17.08 -5.26
C ASP A 53 -10.55 16.34 -6.38
N PHE A 54 -10.29 15.04 -6.20
CA PHE A 54 -9.49 14.24 -7.12
C PHE A 54 -10.22 12.98 -7.57
N LEU A 55 -9.91 12.53 -8.78
CA LEU A 55 -10.45 11.29 -9.32
C LEU A 55 -9.68 10.11 -8.75
N GLY A 56 -10.41 9.13 -8.23
CA GLY A 56 -9.90 7.84 -7.78
C GLY A 56 -10.83 6.72 -8.20
N THR A 57 -10.31 5.50 -8.27
CA THR A 57 -11.12 4.34 -8.67
C THR A 57 -11.84 3.65 -7.52
N ASP A 58 -11.47 3.88 -6.26
CA ASP A 58 -11.94 3.07 -5.15
C ASP A 58 -13.43 3.28 -4.87
N LEU A 59 -13.97 4.49 -5.06
CA LEU A 59 -15.38 4.80 -4.81
C LEU A 59 -16.37 3.84 -5.52
N PRO A 60 -16.35 3.69 -6.85
CA PRO A 60 -17.30 2.80 -7.51
C PRO A 60 -17.10 1.34 -7.10
N TYR A 61 -15.86 0.88 -6.95
CA TYR A 61 -15.61 -0.52 -6.60
C TYR A 61 -15.98 -0.86 -5.17
N SER A 62 -15.69 0.01 -4.21
CA SER A 62 -16.08 -0.21 -2.81
C SER A 62 -17.60 -0.25 -2.69
N GLN A 63 -18.32 0.64 -3.38
CA GLN A 63 -19.79 0.62 -3.41
C GLN A 63 -20.35 -0.66 -4.05
N ILE A 64 -19.81 -1.09 -5.19
CA ILE A 64 -20.23 -2.32 -5.88
C ILE A 64 -20.07 -3.52 -4.96
N VAL A 65 -18.90 -3.68 -4.36
CA VAL A 65 -18.60 -4.86 -3.53
C VAL A 65 -19.39 -4.83 -2.24
N ALA A 66 -19.42 -3.71 -1.52
CA ALA A 66 -20.16 -3.58 -0.27
C ALA A 66 -21.66 -3.88 -0.45
N LYS A 67 -22.26 -3.42 -1.55
CA LYS A 67 -23.64 -3.74 -1.92
C LYS A 67 -23.81 -5.21 -2.29
N HIS A 68 -22.85 -5.81 -3.00
CA HIS A 68 -22.91 -7.22 -3.41
C HIS A 68 -22.84 -8.18 -2.22
N ILE A 69 -22.02 -7.87 -1.21
CA ILE A 69 -21.83 -8.72 -0.01
C ILE A 69 -22.66 -8.27 1.20
N ASP A 70 -23.46 -7.21 1.04
CA ASP A 70 -24.35 -6.62 2.04
C ASP A 70 -23.66 -6.24 3.37
N ILE A 71 -22.61 -5.41 3.29
CA ILE A 71 -21.95 -4.83 4.47
C ILE A 71 -22.09 -3.30 4.54
N PRO A 72 -22.16 -2.70 5.74
CA PRO A 72 -22.06 -1.26 5.91
C PRO A 72 -20.75 -0.70 5.34
N LEU A 73 -20.86 0.37 4.54
CA LEU A 73 -19.74 1.07 3.94
C LEU A 73 -19.73 2.54 4.36
N GLU A 74 -18.67 2.96 5.05
CA GLU A 74 -18.39 4.35 5.37
C GLU A 74 -17.44 4.96 4.33
N LEU A 75 -17.92 5.99 3.64
CA LEU A 75 -17.11 6.78 2.70
C LEU A 75 -16.62 8.05 3.41
N LYS A 76 -15.31 8.13 3.65
CA LYS A 76 -14.68 9.33 4.21
C LYS A 76 -14.08 10.15 3.07
N TYR A 77 -14.79 11.22 2.71
CA TYR A 77 -14.27 12.23 1.79
C TYR A 77 -13.27 13.13 2.53
N VAL A 78 -12.09 13.29 1.95
CA VAL A 78 -11.00 14.11 2.49
C VAL A 78 -10.68 15.25 1.54
N ASN A 79 -10.59 16.47 2.08
CA ASN A 79 -10.19 17.64 1.29
C ASN A 79 -8.66 17.80 1.25
N ILE A 80 -8.17 18.79 0.50
CA ILE A 80 -6.73 19.06 0.38
C ILE A 80 -6.07 19.35 1.74
N ASP A 81 -6.70 20.15 2.61
CA ASP A 81 -6.14 20.52 3.92
C ASP A 81 -5.98 19.30 4.85
N GLU A 82 -6.95 18.38 4.85
CA GLU A 82 -6.89 17.10 5.56
C GLU A 82 -5.75 16.23 5.00
N MET A 83 -5.55 16.21 3.68
CA MET A 83 -4.45 15.48 3.04
C MET A 83 -3.08 16.08 3.39
N LEU A 84 -2.93 17.41 3.38
CA LEU A 84 -1.69 18.08 3.77
C LEU A 84 -1.35 17.83 5.24
N SER A 85 -2.35 17.88 6.13
CA SER A 85 -2.19 17.53 7.55
C SER A 85 -1.81 16.05 7.74
N ALA A 86 -2.36 15.16 6.90
CA ALA A 86 -2.01 13.75 6.89
C ALA A 86 -0.59 13.50 6.39
N ILE A 87 -0.10 14.27 5.41
CA ILE A 87 1.30 14.23 4.94
C ILE A 87 2.24 14.54 6.11
N GLU A 88 2.02 15.66 6.81
CA GLU A 88 2.87 16.08 7.94
C GLU A 88 2.91 15.01 9.04
N SER A 89 1.74 14.49 9.41
CA SER A 89 1.63 13.43 10.42
C SER A 89 2.29 12.14 9.98
N THR A 90 2.12 11.75 8.72
CA THR A 90 2.71 10.53 8.15
C THR A 90 4.25 10.64 8.11
N ILE A 91 4.80 11.80 7.76
CA ILE A 91 6.25 12.06 7.81
C ILE A 91 6.77 11.92 9.24
N LYS A 92 6.07 12.50 10.22
CA LYS A 92 6.45 12.37 11.65
C LYS A 92 6.49 10.93 12.14
N ILE A 93 5.55 10.10 11.68
CA ILE A 93 5.47 8.69 12.04
C ILE A 93 6.53 7.85 11.32
N LEU A 94 6.61 7.99 9.99
CA LEU A 94 7.45 7.13 9.15
C LEU A 94 8.92 7.56 9.14
N LYS A 95 9.19 8.82 9.55
CA LYS A 95 10.53 9.40 9.67
C LYS A 95 11.33 9.26 8.38
N ASN A 96 10.67 9.56 7.26
CA ASN A 96 11.30 9.66 5.95
C ASN A 96 10.57 10.73 5.10
N PHE A 97 11.13 11.01 3.92
CA PHE A 97 10.57 11.94 2.93
C PHE A 97 10.42 11.26 1.56
N ASN A 98 10.19 9.95 1.55
CA ASN A 98 9.95 9.18 0.34
C ASN A 98 8.56 9.52 -0.22
N ASP A 99 8.52 10.25 -1.33
CA ASP A 99 7.30 10.78 -1.92
C ASP A 99 6.31 9.71 -2.38
N ILE A 100 6.80 8.56 -2.83
CA ILE A 100 5.92 7.43 -3.19
C ILE A 100 5.33 6.80 -1.92
N GLU A 101 6.16 6.54 -0.91
CA GLU A 101 5.71 5.89 0.32
C GLU A 101 4.73 6.76 1.11
N ILE A 102 5.02 8.05 1.26
CA ILE A 102 4.18 9.00 2.01
C ILE A 102 2.83 9.15 1.34
N ARG A 103 2.79 9.45 0.03
CA ARG A 103 1.55 9.63 -0.73
C ARG A 103 0.63 8.42 -0.71
N ASN A 104 1.21 7.22 -0.63
CA ASN A 104 0.44 5.99 -0.41
C ASN A 104 -0.04 5.94 1.05
N SER A 105 0.87 6.13 1.99
CA SER A 105 0.63 5.91 3.42
C SER A 105 -0.32 6.93 4.06
N ILE A 106 -0.53 8.12 3.47
CA ILE A 106 -1.54 9.06 3.98
C ILE A 106 -2.95 8.46 3.93
N VAL A 107 -3.24 7.59 2.96
CA VAL A 107 -4.52 6.87 2.90
C VAL A 107 -4.70 6.01 4.15
N SER A 108 -3.62 5.31 4.54
CA SER A 108 -3.59 4.52 5.77
C SER A 108 -3.75 5.36 7.02
N TYR A 109 -3.04 6.48 7.09
CA TYR A 109 -3.20 7.42 8.18
C TYR A 109 -4.63 7.94 8.31
N LEU A 110 -5.26 8.32 7.19
CA LEU A 110 -6.60 8.90 7.18
C LEU A 110 -7.67 7.91 7.66
N TYR A 111 -7.66 6.65 7.21
CA TYR A 111 -8.64 5.68 7.72
C TYR A 111 -8.35 5.31 9.18
N LEU A 112 -7.09 5.13 9.57
CA LEU A 112 -6.75 4.81 10.97
C LEU A 112 -7.12 5.95 11.91
N LYS A 113 -6.86 7.20 11.53
CA LYS A 113 -7.27 8.38 12.30
C LYS A 113 -8.79 8.46 12.44
N THR A 114 -9.53 8.29 11.35
CA THR A 114 -11.01 8.29 11.36
C THR A 114 -11.56 7.19 12.27
N LEU A 115 -10.99 5.99 12.20
CA LEU A 115 -11.35 4.87 13.07
C LEU A 115 -11.00 5.14 14.54
N LYS A 116 -9.85 5.78 14.81
CA LYS A 116 -9.44 6.17 16.16
C LYS A 116 -10.43 7.13 16.81
N GLU A 117 -10.88 8.13 16.07
CA GLU A 117 -11.88 9.11 16.51
C GLU A 117 -13.23 8.44 16.85
N LYS A 118 -13.49 7.26 16.27
CA LYS A 118 -14.66 6.42 16.54
C LYS A 118 -14.41 5.36 17.63
N ASN A 119 -13.30 5.45 18.36
CA ASN A 119 -12.88 4.49 19.39
C ASN A 119 -12.69 3.04 18.88
N VAL A 120 -12.43 2.88 17.59
CA VAL A 120 -12.08 1.57 17.01
C VAL A 120 -10.63 1.26 17.35
N THR A 121 -10.38 0.07 17.86
CA THR A 121 -9.06 -0.38 18.33
C THR A 121 -8.43 -1.45 17.45
N LYS A 122 -9.20 -2.05 16.52
CA LYS A 122 -8.75 -3.14 15.65
C LYS A 122 -9.31 -2.99 14.24
N VAL A 123 -8.48 -3.24 13.22
CA VAL A 123 -8.88 -3.15 11.80
C VAL A 123 -8.19 -4.23 10.96
N ILE A 124 -8.91 -4.81 10.01
CA ILE A 124 -8.33 -5.71 9.00
C ILE A 124 -7.81 -4.89 7.81
N THR A 125 -6.65 -5.25 7.29
CA THR A 125 -6.12 -4.67 6.06
C THR A 125 -5.77 -5.76 5.04
N GLY A 126 -5.78 -5.39 3.75
CA GLY A 126 -5.35 -6.26 2.65
C GLY A 126 -3.82 -6.29 2.44
N ASP A 127 -3.05 -5.78 3.42
CA ASP A 127 -1.60 -5.70 3.32
C ASP A 127 -0.96 -7.09 3.16
N GLY A 128 0.12 -7.17 2.40
CA GLY A 128 0.86 -8.41 2.13
C GLY A 128 0.34 -9.21 0.93
N ALA A 129 -0.88 -8.96 0.46
CA ALA A 129 -1.43 -9.72 -0.66
C ALA A 129 -0.59 -9.59 -1.94
N ASP A 130 -0.09 -8.40 -2.26
CA ASP A 130 0.72 -8.18 -3.46
C ASP A 130 2.10 -8.84 -3.37
N GLU A 131 2.73 -8.76 -2.20
CA GLU A 131 4.03 -9.34 -1.89
C GLU A 131 4.01 -10.86 -1.94
N ILE A 132 3.00 -11.47 -1.33
CA ILE A 132 2.90 -12.93 -1.16
C ILE A 132 2.37 -13.58 -2.45
N PHE A 133 1.35 -13.00 -3.09
CA PHE A 133 0.65 -13.61 -4.23
C PHE A 133 1.00 -12.99 -5.59
N ALA A 134 2.15 -12.30 -5.70
CA ALA A 134 2.65 -11.70 -6.94
C ALA A 134 1.68 -10.72 -7.61
N GLY A 135 1.10 -9.79 -6.84
CA GLY A 135 0.07 -8.88 -7.32
C GLY A 135 0.55 -7.60 -8.00
N TYR A 136 1.82 -7.24 -7.85
CA TYR A 136 2.38 -6.02 -8.45
C TYR A 136 2.46 -6.10 -9.98
N ASN A 137 2.05 -5.03 -10.68
CA ASN A 137 2.05 -4.94 -12.14
C ASN A 137 3.43 -5.23 -12.77
N PHE A 138 4.53 -4.88 -12.09
CA PHE A 138 5.88 -5.17 -12.59
C PHE A 138 6.26 -6.65 -12.47
N LEU A 139 5.68 -7.41 -11.55
CA LEU A 139 5.91 -8.86 -11.40
C LEU A 139 5.22 -9.64 -12.51
N VAL A 140 4.03 -9.22 -12.91
CA VAL A 140 3.21 -9.83 -13.98
C VAL A 140 3.96 -9.88 -15.32
N LYS A 141 4.89 -8.95 -15.55
CA LYS A 141 5.69 -8.83 -16.78
C LYS A 141 6.95 -9.70 -16.79
N LYS A 142 7.31 -10.33 -15.66
CA LYS A 142 8.56 -11.10 -15.52
C LYS A 142 8.42 -12.54 -16.02
N ASP A 143 9.55 -13.13 -16.39
CA ASP A 143 9.62 -14.58 -16.61
C ASP A 143 9.61 -15.37 -15.29
N HIS A 144 9.51 -16.70 -15.38
CA HIS A 144 9.39 -17.56 -14.20
C HIS A 144 10.61 -17.49 -13.27
N THR A 145 11.83 -17.37 -13.81
CA THR A 145 13.06 -17.35 -13.02
C THR A 145 13.25 -16.02 -12.31
N GLU A 146 13.04 -14.92 -13.03
CA GLU A 146 13.05 -13.58 -12.47
C GLU A 146 11.97 -13.40 -11.41
N LEU A 147 10.75 -13.90 -11.66
CA LEU A 147 9.66 -13.79 -10.71
C LEU A 147 10.00 -14.44 -9.37
N LYS A 148 10.53 -15.67 -9.38
CA LYS A 148 10.91 -16.36 -8.14
C LYS A 148 11.96 -15.58 -7.35
N SER A 149 12.98 -15.06 -8.04
CA SER A 149 14.02 -14.24 -7.42
C SER A 149 13.44 -12.95 -6.83
N GLU A 150 12.57 -12.25 -7.57
CA GLU A 150 11.94 -11.03 -7.10
C GLU A 150 10.99 -11.26 -5.92
N LEU A 151 10.20 -12.34 -5.92
CA LEU A 151 9.31 -12.67 -4.80
C LEU A 151 10.12 -12.95 -3.53
N LYS A 152 11.21 -13.72 -3.63
CA LYS A 152 12.12 -13.95 -2.51
C LYS A 152 12.69 -12.62 -1.99
N ARG A 153 13.18 -11.76 -2.88
CA ARG A 153 13.71 -10.43 -2.54
C ARG A 153 12.67 -9.56 -1.85
N ILE A 154 11.45 -9.49 -2.40
CA ILE A 154 10.34 -8.70 -1.84
C ILE A 154 10.00 -9.19 -0.44
N LYS A 155 9.91 -10.50 -0.22
CA LYS A 155 9.64 -11.07 1.11
C LYS A 155 10.70 -10.69 2.15
N GLU A 156 11.97 -10.63 1.76
CA GLU A 156 13.07 -10.22 2.65
C GLU A 156 13.00 -8.74 3.04
N ILE A 157 12.45 -7.87 2.17
CA ILE A 157 12.45 -6.42 2.37
C ILE A 157 11.05 -5.82 2.56
N MET A 158 9.98 -6.62 2.57
CA MET A 158 8.63 -6.07 2.71
C MET A 158 8.48 -5.36 4.05
N HIS A 159 7.83 -4.22 4.03
CA HIS A 159 7.49 -3.47 5.23
C HIS A 159 6.13 -2.82 5.04
N PHE A 160 5.32 -2.82 6.10
CA PHE A 160 3.95 -2.30 6.06
C PHE A 160 3.90 -0.99 6.84
N THR A 161 3.72 0.12 6.12
CA THR A 161 3.63 1.45 6.74
C THR A 161 2.34 1.61 7.56
N SER A 162 1.26 0.96 7.13
CA SER A 162 -0.01 0.84 7.86
C SER A 162 0.20 0.34 9.29
N GLN A 163 1.06 -0.67 9.51
CA GLN A 163 1.38 -1.19 10.83
C GLN A 163 2.05 -0.14 11.72
N LYS A 164 3.03 0.59 11.18
CA LYS A 164 3.74 1.64 11.93
C LYS A 164 2.79 2.76 12.34
N ILE A 165 1.93 3.19 11.41
CA ILE A 165 0.93 4.24 11.64
C ILE A 165 -0.11 3.78 12.67
N ALA A 166 -0.58 2.53 12.56
CA ALA A 166 -1.55 1.99 13.50
C ALA A 166 -0.99 1.91 14.92
N ASN A 167 0.27 1.48 15.07
CA ASN A 167 0.95 1.44 16.36
C ASN A 167 1.01 2.84 17.01
N GLU A 168 1.37 3.88 16.26
CA GLU A 168 1.39 5.27 16.77
C GLU A 168 -0.01 5.72 17.22
N LEU A 169 -1.05 5.35 16.47
CA LEU A 169 -2.44 5.67 16.78
C LEU A 169 -3.06 4.74 17.83
N ASN A 170 -2.30 3.79 18.39
CA ASN A 170 -2.77 2.77 19.31
C ASN A 170 -3.97 2.00 18.76
N ILE A 171 -3.84 1.52 17.52
CA ILE A 171 -4.76 0.63 16.81
C ILE A 171 -3.98 -0.63 16.43
N SER A 172 -4.59 -1.81 16.63
CA SER A 172 -4.06 -3.07 16.13
C SER A 172 -4.56 -3.31 14.70
N ILE A 173 -3.65 -3.67 13.78
CA ILE A 173 -4.03 -4.14 12.45
C ILE A 173 -3.91 -5.66 12.38
N GLN A 174 -4.80 -6.28 11.61
CA GLN A 174 -4.81 -7.70 11.31
C GLN A 174 -4.60 -7.86 9.80
N MET A 175 -3.55 -8.59 9.42
CA MET A 175 -3.12 -8.77 8.03
C MET A 175 -3.17 -10.25 7.65
N PRO A 176 -4.36 -10.82 7.31
CA PRO A 176 -4.51 -12.26 7.08
C PRO A 176 -3.56 -12.84 6.03
N PHE A 177 -3.20 -12.08 4.99
CA PHE A 177 -2.30 -12.54 3.94
C PHE A 177 -0.84 -12.74 4.40
N VAL A 178 -0.45 -12.14 5.52
CA VAL A 178 0.91 -12.22 6.08
C VAL A 178 1.04 -13.37 7.10
N ASP A 179 -0.03 -14.12 7.35
CA ASP A 179 0.02 -15.29 8.23
C ASP A 179 1.08 -16.30 7.76
N GLU A 180 1.85 -16.84 8.71
CA GLU A 180 2.96 -17.75 8.38
C GLU A 180 2.50 -19.00 7.61
N ASN A 181 1.29 -19.50 7.87
CA ASN A 181 0.78 -20.67 7.17
C ASN A 181 0.45 -20.31 5.73
N ILE A 182 -0.13 -19.14 5.48
CA ILE A 182 -0.39 -18.64 4.11
C ILE A 182 0.92 -18.52 3.35
N ILE A 183 1.92 -17.86 3.96
CA ILE A 183 3.24 -17.66 3.35
C ILE A 183 3.88 -19.01 2.99
N ARG A 184 3.94 -19.96 3.95
CA ARG A 184 4.53 -21.29 3.71
C ARG A 184 3.80 -22.06 2.62
N SER A 185 2.46 -22.01 2.60
CA SER A 185 1.67 -22.65 1.54
C SER A 185 2.00 -22.07 0.18
N VAL A 186 2.06 -20.73 0.07
CA VAL A 186 2.31 -20.03 -1.18
C VAL A 186 3.72 -20.28 -1.73
N GLU A 187 4.73 -20.41 -0.87
CA GLU A 187 6.12 -20.70 -1.29
C GLU A 187 6.27 -22.04 -2.02
N THR A 188 5.39 -22.99 -1.76
CA THR A 188 5.41 -24.31 -2.41
C THR A 188 4.65 -24.33 -3.75
N LEU A 189 3.92 -23.26 -4.08
CA LEU A 189 3.07 -23.23 -5.26
C LEU A 189 3.89 -23.08 -6.55
N PRO A 190 3.45 -23.72 -7.65
CA PRO A 190 3.98 -23.43 -8.96
C PRO A 190 3.63 -21.99 -9.38
N VAL A 191 4.55 -21.34 -10.10
CA VAL A 191 4.45 -19.93 -10.53
C VAL A 191 3.17 -19.63 -11.30
N ASN A 192 2.67 -20.56 -12.10
CA ASN A 192 1.44 -20.42 -12.89
C ASN A 192 0.15 -20.29 -12.05
N LEU A 193 0.22 -20.59 -10.75
CA LEU A 193 -0.85 -20.32 -9.79
C LEU A 193 -0.72 -18.92 -9.16
N LEU A 194 0.42 -18.25 -9.29
CA LEU A 194 0.60 -16.87 -8.83
C LEU A 194 0.31 -15.88 -9.97
N ILE A 195 0.83 -16.15 -11.17
CA ILE A 195 0.60 -15.36 -12.38
C ILE A 195 0.13 -16.27 -13.50
N ASN A 196 -0.96 -15.90 -14.16
CA ASN A 196 -1.46 -16.58 -15.35
C ASN A 196 -2.20 -15.60 -16.26
N GLN A 197 -2.77 -16.08 -17.37
CA GLN A 197 -3.46 -15.27 -18.35
C GLN A 197 -4.94 -15.65 -18.50
N LYS A 198 -5.78 -14.63 -18.71
CA LYS A 198 -7.19 -14.75 -19.10
C LYS A 198 -7.45 -13.75 -20.21
N ASP A 199 -8.03 -14.21 -21.32
CA ASP A 199 -8.39 -13.37 -22.47
C ASP A 199 -7.23 -12.51 -23.01
N GLY A 200 -6.02 -13.08 -23.03
CA GLY A 200 -4.79 -12.40 -23.50
C GLY A 200 -4.17 -11.43 -22.49
N ILE A 201 -4.79 -11.22 -21.32
CA ILE A 201 -4.30 -10.35 -20.26
C ILE A 201 -3.68 -11.21 -19.16
N LYS A 202 -2.45 -10.85 -18.74
CA LYS A 202 -1.79 -11.49 -17.59
C LYS A 202 -2.28 -10.88 -16.29
N PHE A 203 -2.54 -11.72 -15.30
CA PHE A 203 -2.98 -11.35 -13.96
C PHE A 203 -2.08 -11.98 -12.92
N GLY A 204 -1.67 -11.16 -11.94
CA GLY A 204 -1.15 -11.64 -10.66
C GLY A 204 -2.28 -12.11 -9.74
N LYS A 205 -1.92 -12.69 -8.59
CA LYS A 205 -2.88 -13.24 -7.61
C LYS A 205 -3.82 -14.28 -8.21
N TRP A 206 -3.35 -15.04 -9.21
CA TRP A 206 -4.21 -15.91 -10.00
C TRP A 206 -4.98 -16.92 -9.14
N ILE A 207 -4.31 -17.56 -8.18
CA ILE A 207 -4.93 -18.49 -7.24
C ILE A 207 -6.04 -17.85 -6.40
N LEU A 208 -5.85 -16.61 -5.94
CA LEU A 208 -6.89 -15.88 -5.20
C LEU A 208 -8.09 -15.56 -6.08
N ARG A 209 -7.83 -15.09 -7.32
CA ARG A 209 -8.91 -14.81 -8.29
C ARG A 209 -9.73 -16.06 -8.58
N LYS A 210 -9.09 -17.22 -8.72
CA LYS A 210 -9.76 -18.51 -8.95
C LYS A 210 -10.46 -19.05 -7.71
N ALA A 211 -9.86 -18.90 -6.53
CA ALA A 211 -10.45 -19.33 -5.27
C ALA A 211 -11.79 -18.65 -4.98
N PHE A 212 -11.93 -17.36 -5.36
CA PHE A 212 -13.11 -16.54 -5.06
C PHE A 212 -13.88 -16.10 -6.32
N GLU A 213 -13.66 -16.74 -7.48
CA GLU A 213 -14.20 -16.30 -8.79
C GLU A 213 -15.74 -16.24 -8.80
N ASN A 214 -16.39 -17.10 -8.01
CA ASN A 214 -17.85 -17.20 -7.94
C ASN A 214 -18.48 -16.42 -6.78
N ASP A 215 -17.66 -15.82 -5.90
CA ASP A 215 -18.14 -15.12 -4.71
C ASP A 215 -18.35 -13.62 -4.92
N LEU A 216 -17.55 -13.03 -5.81
CA LEU A 216 -17.48 -11.59 -6.04
C LEU A 216 -17.77 -11.27 -7.51
N PRO A 217 -18.20 -10.04 -7.83
CA PRO A 217 -18.43 -9.65 -9.22
C PRO A 217 -17.21 -9.87 -10.10
N SER A 218 -17.40 -10.39 -11.32
CA SER A 218 -16.31 -10.61 -12.29
C SER A 218 -15.51 -9.33 -12.58
N SER A 219 -16.17 -8.17 -12.58
CA SER A 219 -15.54 -6.85 -12.71
C SER A 219 -14.56 -6.52 -11.57
N VAL A 220 -14.68 -7.17 -10.41
CA VAL A 220 -13.76 -7.04 -9.26
C VAL A 220 -12.72 -8.16 -9.28
N ILE A 221 -13.13 -9.40 -9.55
CA ILE A 221 -12.20 -10.54 -9.62
C ILE A 221 -11.17 -10.38 -10.73
N TRP A 222 -11.54 -9.81 -11.87
CA TRP A 222 -10.70 -9.71 -13.07
C TRP A 222 -10.29 -8.28 -13.42
N ARG A 223 -10.35 -7.34 -12.46
CA ARG A 223 -9.78 -5.99 -12.67
C ARG A 223 -8.26 -5.99 -12.62
N GLU A 224 -7.69 -5.03 -13.33
CA GLU A 224 -6.28 -4.66 -13.20
C GLU A 224 -5.97 -4.08 -11.81
N LYS A 225 -4.71 -4.25 -11.37
CA LYS A 225 -4.27 -3.73 -10.08
C LYS A 225 -4.13 -2.21 -10.17
N THR A 226 -4.90 -1.53 -9.34
CA THR A 226 -4.73 -0.10 -9.06
C THR A 226 -3.91 0.07 -7.78
N PRO A 227 -2.84 0.87 -7.78
CA PRO A 227 -2.14 1.26 -6.55
C PRO A 227 -3.04 2.08 -5.61
N MET A 228 -2.72 2.10 -4.32
CA MET A 228 -3.58 2.72 -3.30
C MET A 228 -3.77 4.24 -3.51
N GLN A 229 -2.72 4.93 -3.97
CA GLN A 229 -2.77 6.35 -4.27
C GLN A 229 -3.62 6.69 -5.49
N ASP A 230 -3.66 5.80 -6.49
CA ASP A 230 -4.52 5.94 -7.66
C ASP A 230 -5.98 5.60 -7.31
N GLY A 231 -6.16 4.60 -6.44
CA GLY A 231 -7.47 4.17 -5.95
C GLY A 231 -8.20 5.26 -5.17
N SER A 232 -7.52 5.86 -4.20
CA SER A 232 -8.05 6.93 -3.35
C SER A 232 -8.04 8.32 -4.01
N GLY A 233 -7.25 8.52 -5.06
CA GLY A 233 -7.07 9.80 -5.76
C GLY A 233 -5.90 10.67 -5.26
N THR A 234 -5.15 10.22 -4.24
CA THR A 234 -3.99 10.97 -3.70
C THR A 234 -2.82 11.09 -4.68
N VAL A 235 -2.81 10.32 -5.78
CA VAL A 235 -1.85 10.50 -6.89
C VAL A 235 -1.83 11.93 -7.44
N SER A 236 -2.95 12.65 -7.34
CA SER A 236 -3.08 14.03 -7.81
C SER A 236 -2.29 15.04 -6.98
N LEU A 237 -1.76 14.67 -5.81
CA LEU A 237 -0.85 15.51 -5.03
C LEU A 237 0.39 15.92 -5.82
N THR A 238 0.88 15.08 -6.74
CA THR A 238 2.00 15.47 -7.64
C THR A 238 1.64 16.70 -8.44
N LYS A 239 0.47 16.69 -9.09
CA LYS A 239 0.00 17.81 -9.90
C LYS A 239 -0.27 19.06 -9.06
N LEU A 240 -0.77 18.87 -7.83
CA LEU A 240 -0.94 19.97 -6.88
C LEU A 240 0.40 20.65 -6.60
N PHE A 241 1.43 19.88 -6.20
CA PHE A 241 2.75 20.44 -5.92
C PHE A 241 3.41 21.06 -7.16
N ASP A 242 3.21 20.46 -8.33
CA ASP A 242 3.71 21.01 -9.59
C ASP A 242 3.09 22.37 -9.94
N THR A 243 1.85 22.60 -9.49
CA THR A 243 1.11 23.85 -9.72
C THR A 243 1.48 24.92 -8.70
N ILE A 244 1.59 24.57 -7.42
CA ILE A 244 1.80 25.56 -6.35
C ILE A 244 3.27 25.96 -6.19
N ILE A 245 4.22 25.10 -6.59
CA ILE A 245 5.65 25.38 -6.53
C ILE A 245 6.13 25.76 -7.94
N THR A 246 6.59 27.00 -8.12
CA THR A 246 7.19 27.45 -9.39
C THR A 246 8.57 26.85 -9.60
N ASP A 247 9.02 26.75 -10.85
CA ASP A 247 10.35 26.22 -11.19
C ASP A 247 11.49 27.04 -10.55
N ASP A 248 11.38 28.37 -10.52
CA ASP A 248 12.38 29.24 -9.88
C ASP A 248 12.57 28.94 -8.38
N ILE A 249 11.45 28.84 -7.63
CA ILE A 249 11.46 28.45 -6.21
C ILE A 249 12.05 27.06 -6.04
N PHE A 250 11.68 26.12 -6.91
CA PHE A 250 12.19 24.76 -6.86
C PHE A 250 13.71 24.73 -7.07
N GLU A 251 14.23 25.39 -8.10
CA GLU A 251 15.67 25.49 -8.36
C GLU A 251 16.44 26.16 -7.22
N GLU A 252 15.93 27.27 -6.69
CA GLU A 252 16.58 28.01 -5.61
C GLU A 252 16.70 27.14 -4.35
N LYS A 253 15.59 26.53 -3.92
CA LYS A 253 15.55 25.69 -2.71
C LYS A 253 16.37 24.43 -2.87
N THR A 254 16.31 23.75 -4.02
CA THR A 254 17.09 22.53 -4.26
C THR A 254 18.59 22.80 -4.29
N LYS A 255 19.06 23.93 -4.85
CA LYS A 255 20.47 24.36 -4.76
C LYS A 255 20.89 24.55 -3.30
N LYS A 256 20.08 25.26 -2.49
CA LYS A 256 20.34 25.46 -1.05
C LYS A 256 20.42 24.14 -0.27
N ILE A 257 19.45 23.23 -0.49
CA ILE A 257 19.42 21.91 0.14
C ILE A 257 20.64 21.07 -0.29
N LYS A 258 21.03 21.12 -1.57
CA LYS A 258 22.20 20.39 -2.05
C LYS A 258 23.49 20.90 -1.43
N SER A 259 23.66 22.22 -1.31
CA SER A 259 24.86 22.80 -0.69
C SER A 259 24.92 22.64 0.82
N GLY A 260 23.78 22.72 1.51
CA GLY A 260 23.71 22.65 2.98
C GLY A 260 23.69 21.22 3.51
N ASP A 261 22.82 20.38 2.95
CA ASP A 261 22.52 19.05 3.48
C ASP A 261 23.07 17.91 2.62
N ASN A 262 23.65 18.23 1.46
CA ASN A 262 24.08 17.26 0.43
C ASN A 262 22.95 16.30 0.03
N VAL A 263 21.71 16.78 -0.01
CA VAL A 263 20.54 16.05 -0.46
C VAL A 263 20.13 16.49 -1.86
N THR A 264 19.84 15.54 -2.74
CA THR A 264 19.30 15.74 -4.07
C THR A 264 17.79 15.53 -4.03
N ILE A 265 17.05 16.60 -4.30
CA ILE A 265 15.59 16.60 -4.41
C ILE A 265 15.21 16.46 -5.88
N ARG A 266 14.27 15.56 -6.20
CA ARG A 266 13.96 15.16 -7.58
C ARG A 266 12.68 15.78 -8.14
N THR A 267 11.74 16.15 -7.27
CA THR A 267 10.39 16.61 -7.65
C THR A 267 9.91 17.69 -6.69
N LYS A 268 8.97 18.53 -7.12
CA LYS A 268 8.34 19.56 -6.27
C LYS A 268 7.60 18.96 -5.06
N GLU A 269 7.00 17.78 -5.23
CA GLU A 269 6.43 17.00 -4.12
C GLU A 269 7.51 16.57 -3.11
N SER A 270 8.61 15.97 -3.57
CA SER A 270 9.71 15.58 -2.67
C SER A 270 10.39 16.77 -2.01
N LEU A 271 10.39 17.96 -2.63
CA LEU A 271 10.82 19.20 -1.98
C LEU A 271 9.95 19.50 -0.76
N HIS A 272 8.63 19.53 -0.95
CA HIS A 272 7.70 19.82 0.15
C HIS A 272 7.84 18.82 1.30
N TYR A 273 7.91 17.53 0.98
CA TYR A 273 8.05 16.49 2.02
C TYR A 273 9.41 16.56 2.73
N TYR A 274 10.49 16.91 2.01
CA TYR A 274 11.79 17.11 2.62
C TYR A 274 11.80 18.29 3.59
N GLU A 275 11.16 19.41 3.25
CA GLU A 275 11.07 20.57 4.14
C GLU A 275 10.34 20.21 5.45
N LEU A 276 9.18 19.54 5.36
CA LEU A 276 8.45 19.04 6.54
C LEU A 276 9.27 18.03 7.36
N TYR A 277 10.00 17.14 6.69
CA TYR A 277 10.90 16.20 7.35
C TYR A 277 11.99 16.95 8.14
N LYS A 278 12.57 17.98 7.53
CA LYS A 278 13.70 18.74 8.10
C LYS A 278 13.33 19.57 9.32
N GLU A 279 12.06 19.96 9.46
CA GLU A 279 11.56 20.65 10.65
C GLU A 279 11.70 19.82 11.93
N ASN A 280 11.61 18.49 11.82
CA ASN A 280 11.56 17.59 12.98
C ASN A 280 12.73 16.61 13.05
N PHE A 281 13.42 16.37 11.92
CA PHE A 281 14.40 15.31 11.80
C PHE A 281 15.65 15.73 11.05
N ARG A 282 16.70 14.93 11.22
CA ARG A 282 17.91 14.95 10.40
C ARG A 282 18.09 13.57 9.78
N ILE A 283 18.77 13.48 8.64
CA ILE A 283 19.09 12.18 8.07
C ILE A 283 20.03 11.47 9.04
N PRO A 284 19.73 10.22 9.47
CA PRO A 284 20.58 9.50 10.40
C PRO A 284 22.00 9.29 9.84
N ASP A 285 23.01 9.51 10.67
CA ASP A 285 24.39 9.20 10.33
C ASP A 285 24.56 7.68 10.17
N CYS A 286 25.12 7.25 9.05
CA CYS A 286 25.39 5.82 8.84
C CYS A 286 26.76 5.44 9.40
N GLN A 287 26.80 4.37 10.20
CA GLN A 287 28.04 3.84 10.77
C GLN A 287 28.87 3.06 9.72
N ASP A 288 28.23 2.43 8.73
CA ASP A 288 28.88 1.71 7.64
C ASP A 288 28.72 2.46 6.30
N ARG A 289 29.77 3.16 5.88
CA ARG A 289 29.75 4.05 4.71
C ARG A 289 29.65 3.33 3.36
N LYS A 290 29.51 2.00 3.32
CA LYS A 290 29.58 1.24 2.06
C LYS A 290 28.27 1.16 1.28
N ASN A 291 27.11 1.40 1.91
CA ASN A 291 25.81 1.24 1.27
C ASN A 291 24.90 2.45 1.45
N LEU A 292 25.32 3.61 0.94
CA LEU A 292 24.60 4.88 1.08
C LEU A 292 23.84 5.26 -0.19
N CYS A 293 22.68 5.87 -0.01
CA CYS A 293 21.92 6.47 -1.10
C CYS A 293 22.64 7.69 -1.66
N SER A 294 22.88 7.73 -2.96
CA SER A 294 23.54 8.86 -3.62
C SER A 294 22.72 10.17 -3.62
N ASP A 295 21.42 10.10 -3.34
CA ASP A 295 20.56 11.30 -3.26
C ASP A 295 20.43 11.84 -1.84
N CYS A 296 20.48 11.01 -0.80
CA CYS A 296 20.21 11.50 0.56
C CYS A 296 21.22 11.01 1.60
N ASN A 297 22.22 10.24 1.22
CA ASN A 297 23.23 9.66 2.11
C ASN A 297 22.69 8.74 3.22
N ALA A 298 21.40 8.42 3.22
CA ALA A 298 20.83 7.44 4.12
C ALA A 298 21.26 6.02 3.74
N GLU A 299 21.35 5.15 4.73
CA GLU A 299 21.65 3.73 4.53
C GLU A 299 20.59 3.04 3.66
N ILE A 300 21.06 2.27 2.68
CA ILE A 300 20.21 1.43 1.84
C ILE A 300 20.09 0.07 2.50
N VAL A 301 18.85 -0.40 2.66
CA VAL A 301 18.59 -1.76 3.14
C VAL A 301 19.13 -2.77 2.13
N SER A 302 19.86 -3.79 2.60
CA SER A 302 20.34 -4.90 1.78
C SER A 302 19.23 -5.47 0.90
N ASN A 303 19.53 -5.76 -0.36
CA ASN A 303 18.58 -6.27 -1.36
C ASN A 303 17.41 -5.32 -1.75
N SER A 304 17.38 -4.10 -1.21
CA SER A 304 16.48 -3.06 -1.72
C SER A 304 16.91 -2.58 -3.09
N LYS A 305 15.95 -2.18 -3.92
CA LYS A 305 16.20 -1.52 -5.22
C LYS A 305 15.90 -0.02 -5.19
N PHE A 306 15.40 0.47 -4.06
CA PHE A 306 15.04 1.86 -3.85
C PHE A 306 15.50 2.34 -2.46
N CYS A 307 15.68 3.65 -2.32
CA CYS A 307 15.97 4.25 -1.03
C CYS A 307 14.69 4.47 -0.23
N ARG A 308 14.59 3.88 0.97
CA ARG A 308 13.42 4.09 1.86
C ARG A 308 13.33 5.49 2.45
N MET A 309 14.45 6.22 2.51
CA MET A 309 14.48 7.59 3.06
C MET A 309 13.91 8.62 2.08
N CYS A 310 14.37 8.59 0.83
CA CYS A 310 14.04 9.63 -0.14
C CYS A 310 13.27 9.13 -1.36
N GLY A 311 13.03 7.83 -1.52
CA GLY A 311 12.34 7.27 -2.68
C GLY A 311 13.18 7.11 -3.95
N LYS A 312 14.51 7.32 -3.91
CA LYS A 312 15.38 7.14 -5.08
C LYS A 312 15.21 5.74 -5.67
N PHE A 313 14.90 5.66 -6.96
CA PHE A 313 14.85 4.43 -7.75
C PHE A 313 15.24 4.73 -9.21
N PRO A 314 16.10 3.92 -9.85
CA PRO A 314 16.93 2.87 -9.23
C PRO A 314 18.02 3.47 -8.32
N ILE A 315 18.52 2.65 -7.38
CA ILE A 315 19.69 2.99 -6.54
C ILE A 315 21.02 2.79 -7.28
#